data_AF-A0A9E5MT00-F1
#
_entry.id   AF-A0A9E5MT00-F1
#
_cell.length_a   1.000
_cell.length_b   1.000
_cell.length_c   1.000
_cell.angle_alpha   90.00
_cell.angle_beta   90.00
_cell.angle_gamma   90.00
#
_symmetry.space_group_name_H-M   'P 1'
#
loop_
_entity.id
_entity.type
_entity.pdbx_description
1 polymer ?
#
loop_
_entity_poly.entity_id
_entity_poly.type
_entity_poly.pdbx_seq_one_letter_code
_entity_poly.pdbx_strand_id
1 'polypeptide(L)'
;LSHLRRSHGQKESAGDVTAPRRITLKRKSQSELRLSGAQGRARTVNVEVRRKRTYVKRDVLEEQAQKEQEELDKQRREEQERLEAAERERERQQAEIEEAQRREEEERQKAEQEKLDAEEDARRAAEQAAAAAAEERARLEKAEQDARARRAKEKPKKKEKETRYGRKELHVAGDKSGRRRRKPAVRRRPVSIAGDAQHGFERPTAPVIREVEIPESISVSDLAQRMAIKGNEVVKVLFNMGAMVTINQVIDQDTATLVVEELGHIAK
;
A
#
# COMPACT_ATOMS: atom_id res chain seq x y z
N LEU A 1 -3.92 9.32 78.02
CA LEU A 1 -2.83 8.36 78.29
C LEU A 1 -2.49 7.43 77.11
N SER A 2 -3.31 7.36 76.05
CA SER A 2 -3.10 6.48 74.88
C SER A 2 -1.90 6.84 74.00
N HIS A 3 -1.52 8.12 73.93
CA HIS A 3 -0.36 8.58 73.13
C HIS A 3 0.99 8.11 73.67
N LEU A 4 1.10 7.89 74.99
CA LEU A 4 2.34 7.45 75.64
C LEU A 4 2.53 5.92 75.58
N ARG A 5 1.43 5.16 75.49
CA ARG A 5 1.48 3.70 75.28
C ARG A 5 2.05 3.33 73.91
N ARG A 6 1.81 4.16 72.89
CA ARG A 6 2.35 3.98 71.52
C ARG A 6 3.85 4.24 71.40
N SER A 7 4.44 5.16 72.19
CA SER A 7 5.89 5.42 72.15
C SER A 7 6.72 4.31 72.79
N HIS A 8 6.10 3.44 73.59
CA HIS A 8 6.75 2.32 74.26
C HIS A 8 6.48 0.95 73.62
N GLY A 9 6.03 0.92 72.36
CA GLY A 9 6.10 -0.31 71.54
C GLY A 9 4.99 -1.34 71.77
N GLN A 10 3.88 -0.98 72.44
CA GLN A 10 2.69 -1.85 72.39
C GLN A 10 2.10 -1.81 70.97
N LYS A 11 2.33 -2.88 70.20
CA LYS A 11 1.59 -3.18 68.97
C LYS A 11 0.14 -3.44 69.37
N GLU A 12 -0.75 -2.48 69.12
CA GLU A 12 -2.19 -2.71 69.18
C GLU A 12 -2.57 -3.69 68.07
N SER A 13 -3.19 -4.79 68.47
CA SER A 13 -3.75 -5.83 67.60
C SER A 13 -4.88 -5.26 66.75
N ALA A 14 -4.98 -5.82 65.53
CA ALA A 14 -5.96 -5.53 64.51
C ALA A 14 -7.38 -5.32 65.07
N GLY A 15 -7.93 -4.10 64.91
CA GLY A 15 -9.33 -3.85 65.25
C GLY A 15 -9.76 -2.40 65.41
N ASP A 16 -8.86 -1.41 65.49
CA ASP A 16 -9.30 -0.03 65.79
C ASP A 16 -9.36 0.87 64.54
N VAL A 17 -10.61 1.13 64.11
CA VAL A 17 -11.03 1.98 62.96
C VAL A 17 -10.59 3.45 63.12
N THR A 18 -9.92 3.81 64.21
CA THR A 18 -9.75 5.19 64.67
C THR A 18 -8.34 5.77 64.44
N ALA A 19 -7.48 5.10 63.66
CA ALA A 19 -6.15 5.65 63.34
C ALA A 19 -6.17 6.49 62.05
N PRO A 20 -5.81 7.79 62.07
CA PRO A 20 -5.89 8.67 60.91
C PRO A 20 -4.97 8.24 59.76
N ARG A 21 -5.44 8.37 58.52
CA ARG A 21 -4.71 7.96 57.28
C ARG A 21 -3.36 8.66 57.09
N ARG A 22 -3.22 9.87 57.66
CA ARG A 22 -2.00 10.69 57.61
C ARG A 22 -1.68 11.17 59.02
N ILE A 23 -0.44 10.95 59.46
CA ILE A 23 0.06 11.41 60.76
C ILE A 23 1.19 12.42 60.51
N THR A 24 1.09 13.61 61.11
CA THR A 24 2.13 14.63 61.01
C THR A 24 2.91 14.74 62.32
N LEU A 25 4.19 14.37 62.32
CA LEU A 25 5.09 14.48 63.46
C LEU A 25 5.85 15.81 63.39
N LYS A 26 5.72 16.64 64.42
CA LYS A 26 6.47 17.90 64.56
C LYS A 26 7.53 17.71 65.65
N ARG A 27 8.81 17.89 65.32
CA ARG A 27 9.93 17.85 66.28
C ARG A 27 10.64 19.20 66.32
N LYS A 28 10.80 19.74 67.52
CA LYS A 28 11.57 20.96 67.81
C LYS A 28 12.93 20.55 68.38
N SER A 29 14.00 21.15 67.90
CA SER A 29 15.36 20.99 68.41
C SER A 29 15.96 22.37 68.61
N GLN A 30 16.47 22.66 69.79
CA GLN A 30 17.17 23.92 70.07
C GLN A 30 18.67 23.63 70.11
N SER A 31 19.45 24.50 69.48
CA SER A 31 20.92 24.45 69.48
C SER A 31 21.45 25.87 69.68
N GLU A 32 22.44 26.00 70.56
CA GLU A 32 23.10 27.29 70.79
C GLU A 32 24.23 27.47 69.80
N LEU A 33 24.20 28.57 69.04
CA LEU A 33 25.24 28.91 68.08
C LEU A 33 26.02 30.09 68.63
N ARG A 34 27.29 29.85 68.99
CA ARG A 34 28.19 30.90 69.47
C ARG A 34 28.84 31.59 68.28
N LEU A 35 28.54 32.86 68.09
CA LEU A 35 29.13 33.69 67.05
C LEU A 35 30.21 34.59 67.68
N SER A 36 31.42 34.52 67.14
CA SER A 36 32.48 35.49 67.43
C SER A 36 32.20 36.79 66.68
N GLY A 37 31.90 37.87 67.41
CA GLY A 37 31.72 39.19 66.81
C GLY A 37 33.07 39.87 66.52
N ALA A 38 33.12 40.70 65.47
CA ALA A 38 34.32 41.40 65.00
C ALA A 38 34.99 42.34 66.03
N GLN A 39 34.31 42.66 67.14
CA GLN A 39 34.76 43.56 68.20
C GLN A 39 35.11 42.84 69.51
N GLY A 40 35.41 41.53 69.46
CA GLY A 40 35.90 40.74 70.59
C GLY A 40 34.85 40.26 71.60
N ARG A 41 33.57 40.60 71.43
CA ARG A 41 32.46 40.06 72.24
C ARG A 41 31.76 38.90 71.53
N ALA A 42 31.76 37.73 72.15
CA ALA A 42 31.00 36.57 71.67
C ALA A 42 29.51 36.72 71.99
N ARG A 43 28.63 36.44 71.03
CA ARG A 43 27.17 36.40 71.21
C ARG A 43 26.68 34.97 71.03
N THR A 44 25.90 34.47 71.98
CA THR A 44 25.22 33.18 71.86
C THR A 44 23.83 33.42 71.29
N VAL A 45 23.54 32.79 70.16
CA VAL A 45 22.22 32.82 69.52
C VAL A 45 21.56 31.46 69.71
N ASN A 46 20.38 31.44 70.32
CA ASN A 46 19.59 30.23 70.45
C ASN A 46 18.86 29.97 69.12
N VAL A 47 19.29 28.95 68.39
CA VAL A 47 18.68 28.54 67.13
C VAL A 47 17.69 27.41 67.39
N GLU A 48 16.45 27.60 66.98
CA GLU A 48 15.40 26.60 67.12
C GLU A 48 15.00 26.03 65.75
N VAL A 49 15.32 24.76 65.50
CA VAL A 49 14.92 24.05 64.29
C VAL A 49 13.62 23.29 64.54
N ARG A 50 12.57 23.63 63.78
CA ARG A 50 11.30 22.90 63.77
C ARG A 50 11.22 22.03 62.51
N ARG A 51 11.11 20.70 62.69
CA ARG A 51 10.95 19.73 61.60
C ARG A 51 9.52 19.18 61.60
N LYS A 52 8.88 19.12 60.43
CA LYS A 52 7.57 18.49 60.21
C LYS A 52 7.76 17.30 59.27
N ARG A 53 7.44 16.08 59.71
CA ARG A 53 7.40 14.87 58.86
C ARG A 53 5.97 14.37 58.78
N THR A 54 5.46 14.12 57.59
CA THR A 54 4.12 13.56 57.40
C THR A 54 4.23 12.13 56.90
N TYR A 55 3.73 11.17 57.67
CA TYR A 55 3.69 9.76 57.32
C TYR A 55 2.28 9.39 56.86
N VAL A 56 2.16 8.73 55.72
CA VAL A 56 0.90 8.17 55.21
C VAL A 56 0.92 6.67 55.48
N LYS A 57 -0.22 6.09 55.88
CA LYS A 57 -0.32 4.64 56.12
C LYS A 57 0.06 3.86 54.86
N ARG A 58 0.87 2.82 55.03
CA ARG A 58 1.35 1.96 53.96
C ARG A 58 0.22 1.26 53.22
N ASP A 59 -0.78 0.77 53.95
CA ASP A 59 -1.96 0.08 53.39
C ASP A 59 -2.75 0.98 52.41
N VAL A 60 -2.80 2.30 52.65
CA VAL A 60 -3.49 3.25 51.77
C VAL A 60 -2.71 3.45 50.45
N LEU A 61 -1.38 3.43 50.51
CA LEU A 61 -0.54 3.50 49.32
C LEU A 61 -0.58 2.19 48.52
N GLU A 62 -0.64 1.05 49.20
CA GLU A 62 -0.73 -0.27 48.56
C GLU A 62 -2.11 -0.47 47.89
N GLU A 63 -3.21 -0.05 48.53
CA GLU A 63 -4.55 -0.08 47.91
C GLU A 63 -4.66 0.85 46.70
N GLN A 64 -4.01 2.03 46.74
CA GLN A 64 -3.94 2.93 45.60
C GLN A 64 -3.12 2.34 44.45
N ALA A 65 -1.95 1.77 44.75
CA ALA A 65 -1.12 1.11 43.74
C ALA A 65 -1.82 -0.10 43.10
N GLN A 66 -2.58 -0.88 43.87
CA GLN A 66 -3.37 -2.00 43.35
C GLN A 66 -4.47 -1.52 42.40
N LYS A 67 -5.22 -0.47 42.77
CA LYS A 67 -6.25 0.12 41.90
C LYS A 67 -5.67 0.67 40.61
N GLU A 68 -4.54 1.37 40.68
CA GLU A 68 -3.82 1.87 39.50
C GLU A 68 -3.34 0.73 38.61
N GLN A 69 -2.85 -0.37 39.18
CA GLN A 69 -2.46 -1.57 38.43
C GLN A 69 -3.66 -2.27 37.77
N GLU A 70 -4.78 -2.42 38.48
CA GLU A 70 -5.99 -3.01 37.93
C GLU A 70 -6.58 -2.17 36.79
N GLU A 71 -6.55 -0.84 36.89
CA GLU A 71 -6.97 0.06 35.81
C GLU A 71 -6.05 -0.05 34.59
N LEU A 72 -4.73 -0.10 34.79
CA LEU A 72 -3.76 -0.30 33.71
C LEU A 72 -3.94 -1.65 33.02
N ASP A 73 -4.15 -2.73 33.78
CA ASP A 73 -4.39 -4.07 33.25
C ASP A 73 -5.71 -4.12 32.49
N LYS A 74 -6.75 -3.44 32.96
CA LYS A 74 -8.02 -3.32 32.27
C LYS A 74 -7.86 -2.56 30.94
N GLN A 75 -7.14 -1.44 30.93
CA GLN A 75 -6.85 -0.70 29.70
C GLN A 75 -6.07 -1.54 28.69
N ARG A 76 -5.07 -2.30 29.13
CA ARG A 76 -4.29 -3.21 28.27
C ARG A 76 -5.16 -4.31 27.67
N ARG A 77 -6.07 -4.90 28.44
CA ARG A 77 -7.00 -5.92 27.95
C ARG A 77 -7.98 -5.34 26.92
N GLU A 78 -8.55 -4.17 27.20
CA GLU A 78 -9.45 -3.49 26.27
C GLU A 78 -8.72 -3.10 24.97
N GLU A 79 -7.45 -2.68 25.04
CA GLU A 79 -6.63 -2.39 23.87
C GLU A 79 -6.31 -3.67 23.07
N GLN A 80 -5.92 -4.76 23.74
CA GLN A 80 -5.70 -6.06 23.11
C GLN A 80 -6.95 -6.58 22.41
N GLU A 81 -8.12 -6.52 23.07
CA GLU A 81 -9.38 -6.94 22.47
C GLU A 81 -9.76 -6.08 21.24
N ARG A 82 -9.49 -4.77 21.27
CA ARG A 82 -9.69 -3.89 20.10
C ARG A 82 -8.75 -4.22 18.95
N LEU A 83 -7.49 -4.52 19.24
CA LEU A 83 -6.51 -4.93 18.23
C LEU A 83 -6.90 -6.28 17.62
N GLU A 84 -7.25 -7.27 18.44
CA GLU A 84 -7.73 -8.57 17.95
C GLU A 84 -9.03 -8.44 17.13
N ALA A 85 -9.95 -7.58 17.54
CA ALA A 85 -11.16 -7.31 16.77
C ALA A 85 -10.83 -6.68 15.40
N ALA A 86 -9.92 -5.71 15.37
CA ALA A 86 -9.48 -5.07 14.13
C ALA A 86 -8.72 -6.05 13.21
N GLU A 87 -7.91 -6.96 13.77
CA GLU A 87 -7.25 -8.01 13.00
C GLU A 87 -8.25 -9.01 12.40
N ARG A 88 -9.24 -9.46 13.18
CA ARG A 88 -10.30 -10.35 12.67
C ARG A 88 -11.13 -9.68 11.58
N GLU A 89 -11.40 -8.37 11.68
CA GLU A 89 -12.09 -7.63 10.62
C GLU A 89 -11.23 -7.53 9.35
N ARG A 90 -9.93 -7.27 9.48
CA ARG A 90 -9.00 -7.25 8.34
C ARG A 90 -8.87 -8.60 7.67
N GLU A 91 -8.78 -9.67 8.45
CA GLU A 91 -8.73 -11.04 7.93
C GLU A 91 -10.02 -11.39 7.16
N ARG A 92 -11.20 -11.01 7.68
CA ARG A 92 -12.48 -11.17 6.98
C ARG A 92 -12.53 -10.38 5.67
N GLN A 93 -12.07 -9.12 5.67
CA GLN A 93 -12.02 -8.30 4.46
C GLN A 93 -11.04 -8.88 3.43
N GLN A 94 -9.89 -9.38 3.87
CA GLN A 94 -8.93 -10.03 2.98
C GLN A 94 -9.50 -11.32 2.38
N ALA A 95 -10.16 -12.15 3.18
CA ALA A 95 -10.82 -13.35 2.71
C ALA A 95 -11.96 -13.04 1.71
N GLU A 96 -12.74 -11.99 1.94
CA GLU A 96 -13.79 -11.54 1.02
C GLU A 96 -13.20 -11.03 -0.30
N ILE A 97 -12.11 -10.25 -0.25
CA ILE A 97 -11.39 -9.79 -1.45
C ILE A 97 -10.79 -10.97 -2.22
N GLU A 98 -10.16 -11.92 -1.53
CA GLU A 98 -9.57 -13.10 -2.16
C GLU A 98 -10.65 -13.99 -2.79
N GLU A 99 -11.79 -14.18 -2.11
CA GLU A 99 -12.92 -14.93 -2.66
C GLU A 99 -13.53 -14.22 -3.88
N ALA A 100 -13.66 -12.89 -3.84
CA ALA A 100 -14.12 -12.10 -4.98
C ALA A 100 -13.15 -12.22 -6.17
N GLN A 101 -11.83 -12.17 -5.92
CA GLN A 101 -10.81 -12.36 -6.95
C GLN A 101 -10.86 -13.77 -7.55
N ARG A 102 -10.99 -14.81 -6.73
CA ARG A 102 -11.12 -16.20 -7.20
C ARG A 102 -12.37 -16.38 -8.05
N ARG A 103 -13.51 -15.81 -7.65
CA ARG A 103 -14.75 -15.83 -8.46
C ARG A 103 -14.58 -15.10 -9.79
N GLU A 104 -13.94 -13.92 -9.78
CA GLU A 104 -13.66 -13.17 -11.02
C GLU A 104 -12.71 -13.94 -11.95
N GLU A 105 -11.68 -14.58 -11.41
CA GLU A 105 -10.76 -15.43 -12.18
C GLU A 105 -11.47 -16.66 -12.75
N GLU A 106 -12.31 -17.33 -11.98
CA GLU A 106 -13.12 -18.45 -12.47
C GLU A 106 -14.09 -18.02 -13.59
N GLU A 107 -14.74 -16.87 -13.47
CA GLU A 107 -15.59 -16.32 -14.52
C GLU A 107 -14.80 -15.94 -15.77
N ARG A 108 -13.61 -15.36 -15.61
CA ARG A 108 -12.70 -15.06 -16.73
C ARG A 108 -12.24 -16.33 -17.43
N GLN A 109 -11.87 -17.37 -16.67
CA GLN A 109 -11.47 -18.67 -17.24
C GLN A 109 -12.63 -19.35 -17.97
N LYS A 110 -13.84 -19.33 -17.40
CA LYS A 110 -15.05 -19.85 -18.08
C LYS A 110 -15.35 -19.08 -19.37
N ALA A 111 -15.27 -17.75 -19.33
CA ALA A 111 -15.48 -16.92 -20.52
C ALA A 111 -14.38 -17.10 -21.58
N GLU A 112 -13.14 -17.39 -21.18
CA GLU A 112 -12.05 -17.72 -22.10
C GLU A 112 -12.23 -19.11 -22.71
N GLN A 113 -12.60 -20.12 -21.91
CA GLN A 113 -12.93 -21.46 -22.40
C GLN A 113 -14.11 -21.42 -23.38
N GLU A 114 -15.20 -20.72 -23.05
CA GLU A 114 -16.35 -20.59 -23.95
C GLU A 114 -15.97 -19.90 -25.28
N LYS A 115 -15.04 -18.95 -25.26
CA LYS A 115 -14.51 -18.33 -26.48
C LYS A 115 -13.66 -19.30 -27.31
N LEU A 116 -12.81 -20.10 -26.66
CA LEU A 116 -11.99 -21.09 -27.33
C LEU A 116 -12.86 -22.20 -27.94
N ASP A 117 -13.86 -22.69 -27.20
CA ASP A 117 -14.82 -23.68 -27.68
C ASP A 117 -15.63 -23.13 -28.87
N ALA A 118 -16.11 -21.88 -28.78
CA ALA A 118 -16.81 -21.22 -29.88
C ALA A 118 -15.92 -21.00 -31.12
N GLU A 119 -14.63 -20.68 -30.92
CA GLU A 119 -13.66 -20.57 -32.02
C GLU A 119 -13.38 -21.93 -32.66
N GLU A 120 -13.23 -22.99 -31.85
CA GLU A 120 -13.02 -24.35 -32.35
C GLU A 120 -14.24 -24.85 -33.14
N ASP A 121 -15.45 -24.64 -32.62
CA ASP A 121 -16.70 -25.00 -33.30
C ASP A 121 -16.88 -24.21 -34.60
N ALA A 122 -16.54 -22.91 -34.62
CA ALA A 122 -16.53 -22.11 -35.84
C ALA A 122 -15.51 -22.63 -36.86
N ARG A 123 -14.33 -23.07 -36.41
CA ARG A 123 -13.30 -23.67 -37.26
C ARG A 123 -13.75 -25.02 -37.83
N ARG A 124 -14.33 -25.90 -37.00
CA ARG A 124 -14.89 -27.19 -37.43
C ARG A 124 -16.03 -27.00 -38.42
N ALA A 125 -16.93 -26.04 -38.20
CA ALA A 125 -18.00 -25.71 -39.13
C ALA A 125 -17.46 -25.18 -40.47
N ALA A 126 -16.43 -24.32 -40.44
CA ALA A 126 -15.78 -23.84 -41.65
C ALA A 126 -15.06 -24.95 -42.43
N GLU A 127 -14.42 -25.90 -41.73
CA GLU A 127 -13.77 -27.07 -42.34
C GLU A 127 -14.80 -28.01 -42.98
N GLN A 128 -15.91 -28.30 -42.29
CA GLN A 128 -17.00 -29.11 -42.84
C GLN A 128 -17.66 -28.44 -44.06
N ALA A 129 -17.87 -27.12 -44.02
CA ALA A 129 -18.39 -26.36 -45.16
C ALA A 129 -17.41 -26.37 -46.35
N ALA A 130 -16.10 -26.27 -46.09
CA ALA A 130 -15.07 -26.36 -47.13
C ALA A 130 -14.99 -27.77 -47.73
N ALA A 131 -15.10 -28.82 -46.91
CA ALA A 131 -15.14 -30.21 -47.36
C ALA A 131 -16.38 -30.49 -48.23
N ALA A 132 -17.56 -30.03 -47.79
CA ALA A 132 -18.79 -30.17 -48.56
C ALA A 132 -18.73 -29.41 -49.90
N ALA A 133 -18.17 -28.19 -49.91
CA ALA A 133 -17.96 -27.43 -51.13
C ALA A 133 -16.93 -28.08 -52.07
N ALA A 134 -15.89 -28.73 -51.54
CA ALA A 134 -14.93 -29.49 -52.33
C ALA A 134 -15.55 -30.75 -52.95
N GLU A 135 -16.40 -31.46 -52.20
CA GLU A 135 -17.14 -32.62 -52.69
C GLU A 135 -18.14 -32.21 -53.80
N GLU A 136 -18.87 -31.12 -53.62
CA GLU A 136 -19.79 -30.60 -54.65
C GLU A 136 -19.03 -30.21 -55.94
N ARG A 137 -17.91 -29.51 -55.80
CA ARG A 137 -17.03 -29.17 -56.94
C ARG A 137 -16.51 -30.42 -57.65
N ALA A 138 -16.07 -31.43 -56.91
CA ALA A 138 -15.62 -32.70 -57.48
C ALA A 138 -16.75 -33.44 -58.21
N ARG A 139 -17.99 -33.36 -57.70
CA ARG A 139 -19.18 -33.94 -58.36
C ARG A 139 -19.53 -33.21 -59.65
N LEU A 140 -19.48 -31.87 -59.66
CA LEU A 140 -19.69 -31.04 -60.85
C LEU A 140 -18.61 -31.29 -61.90
N GLU A 141 -17.33 -31.38 -61.49
CA GLU A 141 -16.23 -31.69 -62.40
C GLU A 141 -16.36 -33.09 -63.03
N LYS A 142 -16.72 -34.11 -62.23
CA LYS A 142 -17.02 -35.45 -62.76
C LYS A 142 -18.20 -35.44 -63.74
N ALA A 143 -19.26 -34.67 -63.47
CA ALA A 143 -20.39 -34.53 -64.37
C ALA A 143 -20.01 -33.81 -65.68
N GLU A 144 -19.16 -32.78 -65.60
CA GLU A 144 -18.62 -32.09 -66.78
C GLU A 144 -17.72 -33.01 -67.62
N GLN A 145 -16.89 -33.83 -66.98
CA GLN A 145 -16.04 -34.82 -67.65
C GLN A 145 -16.87 -35.90 -68.36
N ASP A 146 -17.94 -36.43 -67.74
CA ASP A 146 -18.84 -37.38 -68.41
C ASP A 146 -19.58 -36.73 -69.59
N ALA A 147 -20.08 -35.50 -69.42
CA ALA A 147 -20.72 -34.75 -70.50
C ALA A 147 -19.76 -34.48 -71.67
N ARG A 148 -18.49 -34.16 -71.38
CA ARG A 148 -17.44 -33.99 -72.39
C ARG A 148 -17.07 -35.30 -73.08
N ALA A 149 -17.02 -36.41 -72.35
CA ALA A 149 -16.78 -37.74 -72.91
C ALA A 149 -17.91 -38.18 -73.85
N ARG A 150 -19.17 -37.88 -73.52
CA ARG A 150 -20.33 -38.11 -74.42
C ARG A 150 -20.27 -37.24 -75.67
N ARG A 151 -19.99 -35.94 -75.53
CA ARG A 151 -19.82 -35.04 -76.68
C ARG A 151 -18.63 -35.40 -77.59
N ALA A 152 -17.58 -36.00 -77.04
CA ALA A 152 -16.45 -36.49 -77.82
C ALA A 152 -16.80 -37.75 -78.64
N LYS A 153 -17.73 -38.58 -78.16
CA LYS A 153 -18.23 -39.75 -78.89
C LYS A 153 -19.27 -39.41 -79.97
N GLU A 154 -19.89 -38.23 -79.92
CA GLU A 154 -21.00 -37.84 -80.80
C GLU A 154 -20.62 -36.86 -81.94
N LYS A 155 -19.35 -36.46 -82.08
CA LYS A 155 -18.94 -35.60 -83.21
C LYS A 155 -18.42 -36.40 -84.43
N PRO A 156 -18.99 -36.20 -85.63
CA PRO A 156 -18.36 -36.69 -86.86
C PRO A 156 -17.08 -35.90 -87.13
N LYS A 157 -16.03 -36.60 -87.58
CA LYS A 157 -14.70 -36.04 -87.91
C LYS A 157 -14.82 -34.91 -88.94
N LYS A 158 -14.80 -33.65 -88.47
CA LYS A 158 -14.69 -32.47 -89.34
C LYS A 158 -13.23 -32.02 -89.37
N LYS A 159 -12.61 -32.16 -90.54
CA LYS A 159 -11.25 -31.72 -90.87
C LYS A 159 -11.06 -30.24 -90.53
N GLU A 160 -9.93 -29.93 -89.90
CA GLU A 160 -9.37 -28.58 -89.81
C GLU A 160 -9.28 -27.97 -91.22
N LYS A 161 -9.78 -26.75 -91.36
CA LYS A 161 -9.34 -25.83 -92.39
C LYS A 161 -8.98 -24.53 -91.71
N GLU A 162 -7.70 -24.21 -91.77
CA GLU A 162 -7.17 -22.87 -91.53
C GLU A 162 -7.88 -21.83 -92.40
N THR A 163 -8.03 -20.66 -91.80
CA THR A 163 -8.71 -19.47 -92.29
C THR A 163 -7.94 -18.80 -93.43
N ARG A 164 -8.61 -18.40 -94.52
CA ARG A 164 -8.03 -17.57 -95.60
C ARG A 164 -8.20 -16.06 -95.40
N TYR A 165 -8.98 -15.59 -94.42
CA TYR A 165 -9.10 -14.17 -94.13
C TYR A 165 -8.89 -13.90 -92.64
N GLY A 166 -7.63 -13.71 -92.27
CA GLY A 166 -7.28 -13.13 -90.98
C GLY A 166 -7.60 -11.64 -90.95
N ARG A 167 -8.75 -11.26 -90.38
CA ARG A 167 -8.98 -9.97 -89.68
C ARG A 167 -10.28 -10.06 -88.87
N LYS A 168 -10.17 -10.26 -87.54
CA LYS A 168 -10.41 -9.28 -86.46
C LYS A 168 -11.75 -8.55 -86.55
N GLU A 169 -12.71 -9.01 -85.74
CA GLU A 169 -13.70 -8.10 -85.16
C GLU A 169 -13.67 -8.19 -83.63
N LEU A 170 -13.81 -7.01 -83.08
CA LEU A 170 -13.59 -6.55 -81.73
C LEU A 170 -14.87 -6.83 -80.91
N HIS A 171 -14.89 -7.88 -80.10
CA HIS A 171 -15.94 -8.05 -79.09
C HIS A 171 -15.51 -7.38 -77.78
N VAL A 172 -15.74 -6.07 -77.68
CA VAL A 172 -15.93 -5.44 -76.36
C VAL A 172 -17.41 -5.57 -76.02
N ALA A 173 -17.77 -6.74 -75.50
CA ALA A 173 -18.95 -7.01 -74.69
C ALA A 173 -18.46 -7.96 -73.59
N GLY A 174 -18.56 -7.69 -72.30
CA GLY A 174 -19.35 -6.69 -71.61
C GLY A 174 -18.86 -6.50 -70.18
N ASP A 175 -17.95 -5.55 -69.98
CA ASP A 175 -17.62 -5.05 -68.64
C ASP A 175 -18.24 -3.67 -68.42
N LYS A 176 -19.58 -3.66 -68.44
CA LYS A 176 -20.34 -2.75 -67.57
C LYS A 176 -20.50 -3.44 -66.23
N SER A 177 -19.46 -3.38 -65.39
CA SER A 177 -19.64 -3.47 -63.95
C SER A 177 -19.15 -2.17 -63.33
N GLY A 178 -20.03 -1.55 -62.54
CA GLY A 178 -19.89 -0.19 -62.07
C GLY A 178 -18.58 0.03 -61.33
N ARG A 179 -17.79 1.00 -61.80
CA ARG A 179 -16.68 1.56 -61.05
C ARG A 179 -17.26 2.33 -59.85
N ARG A 180 -17.60 1.59 -58.79
CA ARG A 180 -17.96 2.10 -57.48
C ARG A 180 -16.73 2.85 -56.95
N ARG A 181 -16.77 4.18 -56.96
CA ARG A 181 -15.76 5.01 -56.29
C ARG A 181 -15.72 4.60 -54.83
N ARG A 182 -14.68 3.87 -54.39
CA ARG A 182 -14.39 3.73 -52.97
C ARG A 182 -13.85 5.08 -52.49
N LYS A 183 -14.60 5.74 -51.59
CA LYS A 183 -14.08 6.84 -50.77
C LYS A 183 -12.80 6.34 -50.08
N PRO A 184 -11.70 7.12 -50.05
CA PRO A 184 -10.57 6.73 -49.23
C PRO A 184 -11.00 6.74 -47.76
N ALA A 185 -10.72 5.64 -47.05
CA ALA A 185 -10.88 5.58 -45.62
C ALA A 185 -9.96 6.64 -44.99
N VAL A 186 -10.55 7.50 -44.14
CA VAL A 186 -9.80 8.43 -43.30
C VAL A 186 -8.86 7.60 -42.43
N ARG A 187 -7.58 7.59 -42.77
CA ARG A 187 -6.52 7.03 -41.92
C ARG A 187 -6.48 7.88 -40.67
N ARG A 188 -7.00 7.35 -39.56
CA ARG A 188 -6.68 7.86 -38.22
C ARG A 188 -5.17 7.71 -38.07
N ARG A 189 -4.48 8.83 -37.91
CA ARG A 189 -3.05 8.86 -37.57
C ARG A 189 -2.91 8.13 -36.23
N PRO A 190 -2.11 7.07 -36.12
CA PRO A 190 -1.69 6.62 -34.80
C PRO A 190 -0.87 7.77 -34.20
N VAL A 191 -1.28 8.24 -33.03
CA VAL A 191 -0.40 9.06 -32.20
C VAL A 191 0.73 8.13 -31.81
N SER A 192 1.85 8.25 -32.50
CA SER A 192 3.11 7.69 -32.03
C SER A 192 3.40 8.37 -30.71
N ILE A 193 3.15 7.67 -29.61
CA ILE A 193 3.84 7.93 -28.36
C ILE A 193 5.28 7.57 -28.66
N ALA A 194 6.02 8.55 -29.17
CA ALA A 194 7.47 8.55 -29.14
C ALA A 194 7.88 8.80 -27.69
N GLY A 195 7.59 7.81 -26.85
CA GLY A 195 8.28 7.58 -25.60
C GLY A 195 8.91 6.23 -25.80
N ASP A 196 10.23 6.20 -25.87
CA ASP A 196 11.05 5.01 -25.89
C ASP A 196 10.43 3.90 -25.04
N ALA A 197 9.83 2.91 -25.71
CA ALA A 197 9.49 1.62 -25.11
C ALA A 197 10.79 0.79 -24.95
N GLN A 198 11.81 1.43 -24.38
CA GLN A 198 13.01 0.78 -23.87
C GLN A 198 12.68 0.36 -22.43
N HIS A 199 11.87 -0.69 -22.27
CA HIS A 199 11.91 -1.47 -21.03
C HIS A 199 13.18 -2.32 -21.04
N GLY A 200 14.34 -1.65 -21.01
CA GLY A 200 15.54 -2.26 -20.46
C GLY A 200 15.36 -2.30 -18.95
N PHE A 201 15.67 -3.43 -18.34
CA PHE A 201 15.95 -3.49 -16.91
C PHE A 201 17.22 -2.65 -16.66
N GLU A 202 17.02 -1.34 -16.57
CA GLU A 202 18.01 -0.37 -16.20
C GLU A 202 18.33 -0.63 -14.73
N ARG A 203 19.60 -0.94 -14.45
CA ARG A 203 20.08 -1.17 -13.08
C ARG A 203 19.63 0.03 -12.24
N PRO A 204 19.10 -0.17 -11.02
CA PRO A 204 18.65 0.93 -10.17
C PRO A 204 19.77 1.96 -10.08
N THR A 205 19.52 3.14 -10.62
CA THR A 205 20.46 4.25 -10.70
C THR A 205 20.95 4.60 -9.30
N ALA A 206 22.26 4.84 -9.17
CA ALA A 206 22.85 5.27 -7.91
C ALA A 206 22.14 6.53 -7.38
N PRO A 207 22.02 6.68 -6.04
CA PRO A 207 21.33 7.82 -5.45
C PRO A 207 21.98 9.13 -5.91
N VAL A 208 21.16 10.02 -6.46
CA VAL A 208 21.58 11.36 -6.87
C VAL A 208 21.66 12.23 -5.61
N ILE A 209 22.88 12.51 -5.16
CA ILE A 209 23.14 13.40 -4.03
C ILE A 209 22.72 14.82 -4.43
N ARG A 210 21.87 15.44 -3.61
CA ARG A 210 21.41 16.82 -3.77
C ARG A 210 21.78 17.63 -2.54
N GLU A 211 22.11 18.90 -2.75
CA GLU A 211 22.25 19.88 -1.69
C GLU A 211 20.87 20.42 -1.31
N VAL A 212 20.54 20.41 -0.03
CA VAL A 212 19.22 20.77 0.52
C VAL A 212 19.38 21.93 1.49
N GLU A 213 18.84 23.10 1.14
CA GLU A 213 18.78 24.23 2.07
C GLU A 213 17.70 23.99 3.13
N ILE A 214 18.05 24.05 4.41
CA ILE A 214 17.13 23.77 5.53
C ILE A 214 16.87 25.06 6.34
N PRO A 215 15.65 25.61 6.30
CA PRO A 215 15.26 26.74 7.16
C PRO A 215 15.06 26.28 8.62
N GLU A 216 14.93 27.24 9.56
CA GLU A 216 14.77 26.95 11.00
C GLU A 216 13.60 25.99 11.31
N SER A 217 12.51 26.06 10.53
CA SER A 217 11.38 25.14 10.60
C SER A 217 10.90 24.77 9.19
N ILE A 218 10.75 23.47 8.93
CA ILE A 218 10.32 22.95 7.62
C ILE A 218 9.30 21.83 7.80
N SER A 219 8.33 21.72 6.89
CA SER A 219 7.42 20.58 6.88
C SER A 219 8.09 19.34 6.27
N VAL A 220 7.71 18.15 6.71
CA VAL A 220 8.27 16.90 6.19
C VAL A 220 8.02 16.74 4.68
N SER A 221 6.89 17.21 4.17
CA SER A 221 6.56 17.22 2.74
C SER A 221 7.47 18.15 1.94
N ASP A 222 7.75 19.35 2.45
CA ASP A 222 8.63 20.31 1.79
C ASP A 222 10.09 19.85 1.80
N LEU A 223 10.54 19.23 2.90
CA LEU A 223 11.87 18.62 2.99
C LEU A 223 12.05 17.51 1.93
N ALA A 224 11.05 16.63 1.82
CA ALA A 224 11.06 15.54 0.84
C ALA A 224 11.06 16.06 -0.61
N GLN A 225 10.31 17.12 -0.90
CA GLN A 225 10.30 17.76 -2.22
C GLN A 225 11.67 18.35 -2.58
N ARG A 226 12.37 19.00 -1.64
CA ARG A 226 13.72 19.55 -1.88
C ARG A 226 14.76 18.46 -2.15
N MET A 227 14.63 17.31 -1.49
CA MET A 227 15.45 16.11 -1.74
C MET A 227 15.03 15.36 -3.01
N ALA A 228 13.85 15.68 -3.57
CA ALA A 228 13.13 14.90 -4.57
C ALA A 228 13.08 13.40 -4.24
N ILE A 229 12.76 13.13 -2.96
CA ILE A 229 12.47 11.83 -2.36
C ILE A 229 10.97 11.82 -1.99
N LYS A 230 10.37 10.63 -1.91
CA LYS A 230 8.97 10.51 -1.46
C LYS A 230 8.87 10.80 0.04
N GLY A 231 7.88 11.59 0.46
CA GLY A 231 7.67 11.91 1.89
C GLY A 231 7.57 10.68 2.80
N ASN A 232 7.08 9.55 2.28
CA ASN A 232 7.01 8.28 3.02
C ASN A 232 8.40 7.75 3.44
N GLU A 233 9.45 7.99 2.66
CA GLU A 233 10.81 7.56 3.00
C GLU A 233 11.40 8.42 4.13
N VAL A 234 11.17 9.73 4.07
CA VAL A 234 11.55 10.68 5.13
C VAL A 234 10.84 10.36 6.46
N VAL A 235 9.53 10.07 6.40
CA VAL A 235 8.74 9.66 7.58
C VAL A 235 9.25 8.35 8.19
N LYS A 236 9.70 7.38 7.37
CA LYS A 236 10.28 6.12 7.88
C LYS A 236 11.57 6.36 8.66
N VAL A 237 12.45 7.23 8.16
CA VAL A 237 13.71 7.57 8.86
C VAL A 237 13.40 8.26 10.20
N LEU A 238 12.48 9.24 10.20
CA LEU A 238 12.02 9.92 11.42
C LEU A 238 11.41 8.94 12.44
N PHE A 239 10.62 7.97 11.99
CA PHE A 239 10.04 6.94 12.85
C PHE A 239 11.11 6.05 13.49
N ASN A 240 12.13 5.64 12.73
CA ASN A 240 13.26 4.85 13.25
C ASN A 240 14.09 5.62 14.29
N MET A 241 14.15 6.95 14.18
CA MET A 241 14.79 7.83 15.16
C MET A 241 13.89 8.13 16.38
N GLY A 242 12.67 7.59 16.42
CA GLY A 242 11.72 7.75 17.53
C GLY A 242 10.85 9.01 17.45
N ALA A 243 10.94 9.79 16.37
CA ALA A 243 10.08 10.94 16.13
C ALA A 243 8.87 10.54 15.27
N MET A 244 7.71 10.33 15.91
CA MET A 244 6.46 10.03 15.19
C MET A 244 5.86 11.29 14.61
N VAL A 245 6.14 11.52 13.32
CA VAL A 245 5.75 12.74 12.61
C VAL A 245 4.95 12.39 11.35
N THR A 246 3.88 13.13 11.06
CA THR A 246 3.08 12.99 9.83
C THR A 246 3.60 13.91 8.71
N ILE A 247 3.23 13.62 7.46
CA ILE A 247 3.80 14.27 6.25
C ILE A 247 3.72 15.81 6.28
N ASN A 248 2.69 16.39 6.88
CA ASN A 248 2.49 17.84 6.89
C ASN A 248 2.89 18.50 8.22
N GLN A 249 3.48 17.75 9.15
CA GLN A 249 3.96 18.31 10.41
C GLN A 249 5.30 19.03 10.21
N VAL A 250 5.46 20.12 10.96
CA VAL A 250 6.67 20.95 10.96
C VAL A 250 7.69 20.36 11.92
N ILE A 251 8.94 20.26 11.47
CA ILE A 251 10.08 19.76 12.23
C ILE A 251 11.17 20.82 12.34
N ASP A 252 11.98 20.69 13.37
CA ASP A 252 13.12 21.57 13.65
C ASP A 252 14.30 21.28 12.72
N GLN A 253 15.12 22.31 12.45
CA GLN A 253 16.30 22.25 11.58
C GLN A 253 17.28 21.12 11.94
N ASP A 254 17.57 20.92 13.22
CA ASP A 254 18.50 19.88 13.69
C ASP A 254 18.01 18.48 13.32
N THR A 255 16.70 18.24 13.44
CA THR A 255 16.09 16.95 13.10
C THR A 255 16.08 16.75 11.59
N ALA A 256 15.76 17.80 10.82
CA ALA A 256 15.82 17.77 9.37
C ALA A 256 17.24 17.49 8.84
N THR A 257 18.26 18.09 9.46
CA THR A 257 19.68 17.89 9.10
C THR A 257 20.08 16.43 9.23
N LEU A 258 19.76 15.79 10.37
CA LEU A 258 20.06 14.38 10.59
C LEU A 258 19.39 13.45 9.57
N VAL A 259 18.14 13.74 9.20
CA VAL A 259 17.40 12.94 8.21
C VAL A 259 17.99 13.10 6.81
N VAL A 260 18.47 14.30 6.47
CA VAL A 260 19.13 14.58 5.20
C VAL A 260 20.46 13.83 5.09
N GLU A 261 21.26 13.83 6.16
CA GLU A 261 22.52 13.09 6.23
C GLU A 261 22.32 11.57 6.13
N GLU A 262 21.32 11.01 6.83
CA GLU A 262 21.01 9.57 6.82
C GLU A 262 20.57 9.08 5.42
N LEU A 263 19.89 9.94 4.66
CA LEU A 263 19.49 9.66 3.28
C LEU A 263 20.60 9.95 2.25
N GLY A 264 21.80 10.34 2.71
CA GLY A 264 22.97 10.56 1.87
C GLY A 264 22.93 11.87 1.07
N HIS A 265 22.15 12.86 1.51
CA HIS A 265 22.11 14.20 0.95
C HIS A 265 22.95 15.17 1.79
N ILE A 266 23.30 16.32 1.21
CA ILE A 266 24.10 17.35 1.89
C ILE A 266 23.14 18.44 2.39
N ALA A 267 23.06 18.62 3.71
CA ALA A 267 22.30 19.71 4.32
C ALA A 267 23.09 21.03 4.25
N LYS A 268 22.40 22.14 3.97
CA LYS A 268 22.97 23.49 3.87
C LYS A 268 22.13 24.52 4.60
#